data_AF-A0A2N9LMR4-F1
#
_entry.id   AF-A0A2N9LMR4-F1
#
_cell.length_a   1.000
_cell.length_b   1.000
_cell.length_c   1.000
_cell.angle_alpha   90.00
_cell.angle_beta   90.00
_cell.angle_gamma   90.00
#
_symmetry.space_group_name_H-M   'P 1'
#
loop_
_entity.id
_entity.type
_entity.pdbx_description
1 polymer ?
#
loop_
_entity_poly.entity_id
_entity_poly.type
_entity_poly.pdbx_seq_one_letter_code
_entity_poly.pdbx_strand_id
1 'polypeptide(L)'
;MESIDAVFGNCATVISFRVGGEDAQTLTREFATVLPASNLQDLPDYKTFSRTMSAKPGRPGQHQGPMTVRTFPAFARQGTENDKTRVIQASLRRYSRPRAAVDAKLNKFLLS
;
A
#
# COMPACT_ATOMS: atom_id res chain seq x y z
N MET A 1 7.78 13.56 -13.49
CA MET A 1 8.82 12.55 -13.73
C MET A 1 9.66 12.34 -12.48
N GLU A 2 10.23 13.40 -11.86
CA GLU A 2 11.11 13.27 -10.68
C GLU A 2 10.57 12.47 -9.48
N SER A 3 9.27 12.56 -9.17
CA SER A 3 8.72 11.90 -7.97
C SER A 3 8.63 10.38 -8.08
N ILE A 4 8.40 9.84 -9.28
CA ILE A 4 8.25 8.39 -9.49
C ILE A 4 9.62 7.72 -9.37
N ASP A 5 10.63 8.31 -10.00
CA ASP A 5 12.00 7.84 -9.95
C ASP A 5 12.54 7.87 -8.51
N ALA A 6 12.20 8.91 -7.74
CA ALA A 6 12.55 9.01 -6.32
C ALA A 6 11.90 7.92 -5.46
N VAL A 7 10.69 7.47 -5.79
CA VAL A 7 10.02 6.38 -5.06
C VAL A 7 10.72 5.06 -5.38
N PHE A 8 10.89 4.72 -6.66
CA PHE A 8 11.46 3.42 -7.03
C PHE A 8 12.96 3.28 -6.69
N GLY A 9 13.70 4.39 -6.69
CA GLY A 9 15.10 4.41 -6.26
C GLY A 9 15.30 4.19 -4.76
N ASN A 10 14.34 4.60 -3.93
CA ASN A 10 14.44 4.52 -2.46
C ASN A 10 13.68 3.33 -1.86
N CYS A 11 12.69 2.79 -2.56
CA CYS A 11 11.90 1.66 -2.08
C CYS A 11 12.66 0.33 -2.26
N ALA A 12 13.19 -0.20 -1.15
CA ALA A 12 13.83 -1.51 -1.12
C ALA A 12 12.90 -2.69 -1.49
N THR A 13 11.57 -2.50 -1.39
CA THR A 13 10.56 -3.49 -1.77
C THR A 13 9.48 -2.86 -2.64
N VAL A 14 9.17 -3.52 -3.75
CA VAL A 14 8.10 -3.16 -4.68
C VAL A 14 7.26 -4.40 -4.94
N ILE A 15 5.94 -4.28 -4.77
CA ILE A 15 4.97 -5.35 -5.01
C ILE A 15 3.92 -4.80 -5.96
N SER A 16 3.63 -5.52 -7.04
CA SER A 16 2.58 -5.15 -7.99
C SER A 16 1.65 -6.33 -8.26
N PHE A 17 0.35 -6.02 -8.32
CA PHE A 17 -0.66 -6.92 -8.87
C PHE A 17 -0.72 -6.74 -10.40
N ARG A 18 -1.73 -7.33 -11.02
CA ARG A 18 -2.02 -7.12 -12.43
C ARG A 18 -2.24 -5.64 -12.73
N VAL A 19 -1.55 -5.13 -13.74
CA VAL A 19 -1.61 -3.73 -14.21
C VAL A 19 -1.65 -3.71 -15.74
N GLY A 20 -2.28 -2.68 -16.31
CA GLY A 20 -2.48 -2.52 -17.76
C GLY A 20 -1.63 -1.42 -18.38
N GLY A 21 -1.66 -1.32 -19.71
CA GLY A 21 -1.22 -0.14 -20.46
C GLY A 21 0.21 0.31 -20.19
N GLU A 22 0.40 1.62 -19.99
CA GLU A 22 1.69 2.27 -19.75
C GLU A 22 2.30 1.91 -18.38
N ASP A 23 1.45 1.64 -17.38
CA ASP A 23 1.89 1.25 -16.02
C ASP A 23 2.69 -0.06 -16.07
N ALA A 24 2.25 -1.02 -16.89
CA ALA A 24 2.96 -2.28 -17.08
C ALA A 24 4.37 -2.07 -17.67
N GLN A 25 4.52 -1.16 -18.65
CA GLN A 25 5.82 -0.86 -19.24
C GLN A 25 6.76 -0.16 -18.27
N THR A 26 6.23 0.78 -17.48
CA THR A 26 6.99 1.51 -16.46
C THR A 26 7.48 0.55 -15.37
N LEU A 27 6.60 -0.29 -14.83
CA LEU A 27 6.96 -1.27 -13.81
C LEU A 27 7.95 -2.33 -14.31
N THR A 28 7.86 -2.76 -15.57
CA THR A 28 8.84 -3.69 -16.15
C THR A 28 10.26 -3.13 -16.10
N ARG A 29 10.44 -1.82 -16.36
CA ARG A 29 11.75 -1.15 -16.24
C ARG A 29 12.25 -1.17 -14.79
N GLU A 30 11.37 -0.85 -13.84
CA GLU A 30 11.71 -0.77 -12.41
C GLU A 30 12.00 -2.10 -11.74
N PHE A 31 11.36 -3.18 -12.20
CA PHE A 31 11.70 -4.53 -11.75
C PHE A 31 13.05 -5.02 -12.31
N ALA A 32 13.70 -4.24 -13.19
CA ALA A 32 14.98 -4.56 -13.85
C ALA A 32 14.97 -5.95 -14.50
N THR A 33 13.82 -6.30 -15.10
CA THR A 33 13.54 -7.67 -15.52
C THR A 33 13.54 -7.88 -17.00
N VAL A 34 13.96 -9.08 -17.38
CA VAL A 34 13.82 -9.64 -18.74
C VAL A 34 12.36 -9.98 -19.09
N LEU A 35 11.41 -9.75 -18.17
CA LEU A 35 10.01 -10.14 -18.34
C LEU A 35 9.25 -9.08 -19.14
N PRO A 36 8.48 -9.49 -20.18
CA PRO A 36 7.68 -8.56 -20.96
C PRO A 36 6.56 -7.94 -20.11
N ALA A 37 6.11 -6.73 -20.48
CA ALA A 37 5.00 -6.05 -19.83
C ALA A 37 3.70 -6.88 -19.83
N SER A 38 3.53 -7.79 -20.80
CA SER A 38 2.41 -8.74 -20.85
C SER A 38 2.31 -9.59 -19.60
N ASN A 39 3.42 -9.96 -18.95
CA ASN A 39 3.37 -10.78 -17.73
C ASN A 39 2.70 -10.05 -16.55
N LEU A 40 2.84 -8.72 -16.48
CA LEU A 40 2.13 -7.90 -15.51
C LEU A 40 0.65 -7.74 -15.89
N GLN A 41 0.33 -7.73 -17.18
CA GLN A 41 -1.05 -7.63 -17.68
C GLN A 41 -1.82 -8.95 -17.51
N ASP A 42 -1.12 -10.08 -17.63
CA ASP A 42 -1.68 -11.42 -17.58
C ASP A 42 -1.58 -12.06 -16.18
N LEU A 43 -1.17 -11.29 -15.16
CA LEU A 43 -1.08 -11.76 -13.78
C LEU A 43 -2.43 -12.32 -13.31
N PRO A 44 -2.52 -13.60 -12.91
CA PRO A 44 -3.76 -14.17 -12.38
C PRO A 44 -4.19 -13.48 -11.09
N ASP A 45 -5.48 -13.60 -10.76
CA ASP A 45 -5.99 -13.13 -9.48
C ASP A 45 -5.25 -13.77 -8.31
N TYR A 46 -5.05 -12.96 -7.27
CA TYR A 46 -4.32 -13.33 -6.06
C TYR A 46 -2.86 -13.74 -6.31
N LYS A 47 -2.24 -13.21 -7.37
CA LYS A 47 -0.79 -13.28 -7.58
C LYS A 47 -0.21 -11.88 -7.75
N THR A 48 1.03 -11.73 -7.30
CA THR A 48 1.79 -10.48 -7.42
C THR A 48 3.19 -10.76 -7.94
N PHE A 49 3.81 -9.77 -8.58
CA PHE A 49 5.25 -9.71 -8.72
C PHE A 49 5.82 -8.89 -7.57
N SER A 50 6.86 -9.42 -6.94
CA SER A 50 7.55 -8.78 -5.82
C SER A 50 9.06 -8.77 -6.06
N ARG A 51 9.67 -7.60 -5.92
CA ARG A 51 11.10 -7.41 -5.74
C ARG A 51 11.31 -6.88 -4.34
N THR A 52 12.11 -7.55 -3.54
CA THR A 52 12.32 -7.18 -2.14
C THR A 52 13.78 -7.34 -1.76
N MET A 53 14.23 -6.69 -0.69
CA MET A 53 15.57 -6.90 -0.16
C MET A 53 15.50 -7.88 1.00
N SER A 54 16.16 -9.03 0.87
CA SER A 54 16.29 -9.96 1.99
C SER A 54 17.54 -9.61 2.79
N ALA A 55 17.39 -9.39 4.10
CA ALA A 55 18.49 -9.35 5.03
C ALA A 55 18.69 -10.74 5.64
N LYS A 56 19.95 -11.20 5.72
CA LYS A 56 20.33 -12.36 6.54
C LYS A 56 21.16 -11.83 7.72
N PRO A 57 21.04 -12.40 8.94
CA PRO A 57 21.87 -11.99 10.07
C PRO A 57 23.36 -11.98 9.68
N GLY A 58 24.02 -10.85 9.91
CA GLY A 58 25.45 -10.68 9.59
C GLY A 58 25.79 -10.51 8.10
N ARG A 59 24.82 -10.30 7.20
CA ARG A 59 25.08 -9.99 5.78
C ARG A 59 24.31 -8.75 5.32
N PRO A 60 24.92 -7.91 4.46
CA PRO A 60 24.20 -6.81 3.83
C PRO A 60 23.01 -7.35 3.02
N GLY A 61 21.91 -6.60 3.03
CA GLY A 61 20.70 -6.96 2.31
C GLY A 61 20.97 -7.09 0.81
N GLN A 62 20.43 -8.12 0.18
CA GLN A 62 20.50 -8.29 -1.27
C GLN A 62 19.09 -8.23 -1.84
N HIS A 63 18.93 -7.54 -2.98
CA HIS A 63 17.69 -7.59 -3.74
C HIS A 63 17.44 -9.02 -4.21
N GLN A 64 16.26 -9.52 -3.91
CA GLN A 64 15.69 -10.75 -4.42
C GLN A 64 14.54 -10.43 -5.36
N GLY A 65 14.52 -11.15 -6.48
CA GLY A 65 13.40 -11.16 -7.39
C GLY A 65 13.67 -10.50 -8.76
N PRO A 66 12.61 -10.26 -9.52
CA PRO A 66 11.22 -10.42 -9.12
C PRO A 66 10.87 -11.89 -8.91
N MET A 67 9.97 -12.14 -7.98
CA MET A 67 9.36 -13.44 -7.77
C MET A 67 7.84 -13.30 -7.82
N THR A 68 7.17 -14.33 -8.29
CA THR A 68 5.72 -14.39 -8.21
C THR A 68 5.32 -14.86 -6.81
N VAL A 69 4.53 -14.05 -6.11
CA VAL A 69 4.01 -14.36 -4.77
C VAL A 69 2.51 -14.62 -4.87
N ARG A 70 2.01 -15.60 -4.13
CA ARG A 70 0.57 -15.85 -3.99
C ARG A 70 0.03 -15.04 -2.81
N THR A 71 -1.04 -14.29 -3.05
CA THR A 71 -1.76 -13.60 -1.99
C THR A 71 -2.99 -14.40 -1.59
N PHE A 72 -3.59 -14.05 -0.47
CA PHE A 72 -4.82 -14.67 -0.03
C PHE A 72 -6.03 -14.04 -0.72
N PRO A 73 -7.06 -14.84 -1.07
CA PRO A 73 -8.36 -14.28 -1.39
C PRO A 73 -8.95 -13.57 -0.17
N ALA A 74 -10.02 -12.80 -0.39
CA ALA A 74 -10.77 -12.24 0.72
C ALA A 74 -11.17 -13.35 1.70
N PHE A 75 -10.77 -13.21 2.96
CA PHE A 75 -11.15 -14.17 3.99
C PHE A 75 -12.67 -14.17 4.15
N ALA A 76 -13.26 -15.36 4.29
CA ALA A 76 -14.67 -15.47 4.62
C ALA A 76 -14.93 -14.78 5.96
N ARG A 77 -16.07 -14.08 6.06
CA ARG A 77 -16.44 -13.43 7.32
C ARG A 77 -16.73 -14.49 8.37
N GLN A 78 -16.02 -14.41 9.48
CA GLN A 78 -16.15 -15.28 10.65
C GLN A 78 -17.14 -14.72 11.68
N GLY A 79 -17.67 -13.52 11.46
CA GLY A 79 -18.58 -12.82 12.39
C GLY A 79 -17.85 -12.14 13.54
N THR A 80 -16.51 -12.25 13.59
CA THR A 80 -15.62 -11.59 14.56
C THR A 80 -15.00 -10.31 14.00
N GLU A 81 -15.27 -9.97 12.73
CA GLU A 81 -14.74 -8.78 12.10
C GLU A 81 -15.23 -7.51 12.80
N ASN A 82 -14.39 -6.48 12.76
CA ASN A 82 -14.80 -5.16 13.23
C ASN A 82 -15.90 -4.59 12.34
N ASP A 83 -17.06 -4.32 12.96
CA ASP A 83 -18.14 -3.58 12.31
C ASP A 83 -17.75 -2.12 12.06
N LYS A 84 -18.06 -1.60 10.87
CA LYS A 84 -17.76 -0.21 10.47
C LYS A 84 -18.31 0.79 11.49
N THR A 85 -19.55 0.62 11.92
CA THR A 85 -20.21 1.51 12.88
C THR A 85 -19.48 1.47 14.21
N ARG A 86 -19.09 0.28 14.66
CA ARG A 86 -18.30 0.11 15.89
C ARG A 86 -16.95 0.82 15.84
N VAL A 87 -16.22 0.71 14.72
CA VAL A 87 -14.93 1.40 14.52
C VAL A 87 -15.11 2.92 14.54
N ILE A 88 -16.11 3.43 13.81
CA ILE A 88 -16.43 4.86 13.77
C ILE A 88 -16.76 5.36 15.18
N GLN A 89 -17.65 4.68 15.90
CA GLN A 89 -18.04 5.07 17.26
C GLN A 89 -16.86 5.03 18.24
N ALA A 90 -15.99 4.02 18.15
CA ALA A 90 -14.80 3.94 18.98
C ALA A 90 -13.82 5.10 18.69
N SER A 91 -13.63 5.44 17.42
CA SER A 91 -12.79 6.56 17.00
C SER A 91 -13.38 7.91 17.46
N LEU A 92 -14.67 8.14 17.24
CA LEU A 92 -15.36 9.35 17.67
C LEU A 92 -15.26 9.55 19.19
N ARG A 93 -15.41 8.47 19.98
CA ARG A 93 -15.26 8.53 21.45
C ARG A 93 -13.85 8.86 21.92
N ARG A 94 -12.82 8.40 21.20
CA ARG A 94 -11.42 8.58 21.61
C ARG A 94 -10.79 9.87 21.10
N TYR A 95 -11.12 10.26 19.87
CA TYR A 95 -10.38 11.28 19.13
C TYR A 95 -11.22 12.47 18.69
N SER A 96 -12.56 12.41 18.82
CA SER A 96 -13.42 13.52 18.42
C SER A 96 -13.91 14.32 19.63
N ARG A 97 -14.37 15.54 19.36
CA ARG A 97 -15.01 16.41 20.34
C ARG A 97 -16.38 16.83 19.80
N PRO A 98 -17.37 17.13 20.66
CA PRO A 98 -18.65 17.67 20.21
C PRO A 98 -18.43 18.94 19.39
N ARG A 99 -19.13 19.06 18.26
CA ARG A 99 -19.02 20.21 17.36
C ARG A 99 -19.21 21.54 18.09
N ALA A 100 -20.21 21.62 18.97
CA ALA A 100 -20.48 22.82 19.77
C ALA A 100 -19.27 23.28 20.61
N ALA A 101 -18.48 22.36 21.16
CA ALA A 101 -17.29 22.69 21.93
C ALA A 101 -16.14 23.20 21.03
N VAL A 102 -16.05 22.68 19.81
CA VAL A 102 -15.09 23.16 18.80
C VAL A 102 -15.49 24.55 18.32
N ASP A 103 -16.76 24.75 17.98
CA ASP A 103 -17.30 26.02 17.49
C ASP A 103 -17.15 27.13 18.54
N ALA A 104 -17.44 26.84 19.82
CA ALA A 104 -17.22 27.81 20.91
C ALA A 104 -15.74 28.19 21.06
N LYS A 105 -14.82 27.23 20.90
CA LYS A 105 -13.38 27.49 20.96
C LYS A 105 -12.91 28.32 19.77
N LEU A 106 -13.40 28.03 18.57
CA LEU A 106 -13.09 28.78 17.36
C LEU A 106 -13.61 30.22 17.45
N ASN A 107 -14.87 30.42 17.85
CA ASN A 107 -15.43 31.76 18.02
C ASN A 107 -14.67 32.58 19.04
N LYS A 108 -14.26 31.98 20.18
CA LYS A 108 -13.42 32.66 21.16
C LYS A 108 -12.05 33.07 20.60
N PHE A 109 -11.45 32.24 19.74
CA PHE A 109 -10.16 32.51 19.12
C PHE A 109 -10.25 33.54 17.99
N LEU A 110 -11.35 33.55 17.23
CA LEU A 110 -11.56 34.48 16.11
C LEU A 110 -12.07 35.86 16.55
N LEU A 111 -12.67 35.95 17.75
CA LEU A 111 -13.14 37.20 18.35
C LEU A 111 -12.15 37.80 19.36
N SER A 112 -10.96 37.19 19.52
CA SER A 112 -9.81 37.74 20.27
C SER A 112 -8.80 38.33 19.31
#